data_AF-A0A7C1DM01-F1
#
_entry.id   AF-A0A7C1DM01-F1
#
_cell.length_a   1.000
_cell.length_b   1.000
_cell.length_c   1.000
_cell.angle_alpha   90.00
_cell.angle_beta   90.00
_cell.angle_gamma   90.00
#
_symmetry.space_group_name_H-M   'P 1'
#
loop_
_entity.id
_entity.type
_entity.pdbx_description
1 polymer ?
#
loop_
_entity_poly.entity_id
_entity_poly.type
_entity_poly.pdbx_seq_one_letter_code
_entity_poly.pdbx_strand_id
1 'polypeptide(L)'
;MQDLRNRRVNPPGAQVCAKRKSLKEKNEIWKGGIKMKRIGLSILTLILGTAAFVHAEVEGEIAIAVEGKTPAAEVSQAAGRSPYFLIFDRSGRLLETLENPHRSDRRRSGPSVVAFLARKGVTFISAGEFGENMLQAMRNEGIGYLEFHGRAEDALKQILASKRES
;
A
#
# COMPACT_ATOMS: atom_id res chain seq x y z
N MET A 1 18.02 63.30 -13.74
CA MET A 1 17.37 64.45 -14.42
C MET A 1 16.19 63.89 -15.18
N GLN A 2 14.96 63.97 -14.63
CA GLN A 2 13.90 64.94 -15.00
C GLN A 2 13.56 64.83 -16.49
N ASP A 3 12.33 64.67 -16.98
CA ASP A 3 11.05 65.29 -16.61
C ASP A 3 9.93 64.51 -17.33
N LEU A 4 8.86 64.07 -16.65
CA LEU A 4 7.54 64.69 -16.62
C LEU A 4 6.92 65.13 -17.97
N ARG A 5 5.71 64.61 -18.17
CA ARG A 5 4.51 65.30 -18.69
C ARG A 5 4.59 65.87 -20.11
N ASN A 6 3.76 65.30 -21.00
CA ASN A 6 2.64 66.12 -21.47
C ASN A 6 1.42 65.30 -21.90
N ARG A 7 0.25 65.79 -21.48
CA ARG A 7 -1.08 65.29 -21.80
C ARG A 7 -1.68 66.06 -22.97
N ARG A 8 -2.75 65.46 -23.52
CA ARG A 8 -3.86 66.04 -24.31
C ARG A 8 -3.49 66.23 -25.78
N VAL A 9 -4.31 65.78 -26.74
CA VAL A 9 -5.70 66.22 -26.93
C VAL A 9 -6.61 65.14 -27.59
N ASN A 10 -7.89 65.26 -27.20
CA ASN A 10 -9.21 64.71 -27.62
C ASN A 10 -9.48 64.82 -29.18
N PRO A 11 -10.61 64.39 -29.82
CA PRO A 11 -11.89 63.87 -29.31
C PRO A 11 -12.61 62.83 -30.27
N PRO A 12 -13.97 62.72 -30.39
CA PRO A 12 -14.70 61.44 -30.36
C PRO A 12 -15.51 61.18 -31.66
N GLY A 13 -16.23 60.06 -31.72
CA GLY A 13 -17.46 60.03 -32.53
C GLY A 13 -17.34 59.84 -34.05
N ALA A 14 -16.66 58.78 -34.48
CA ALA A 14 -16.93 58.08 -35.73
C ALA A 14 -16.28 56.71 -35.52
N GLN A 15 -16.98 55.61 -35.27
CA GLN A 15 -17.73 54.90 -36.29
C GLN A 15 -18.71 53.94 -35.59
N VAL A 16 -19.82 54.48 -35.12
CA VAL A 16 -21.03 53.68 -34.89
C VAL A 16 -21.76 53.60 -36.23
N CYS A 17 -21.45 52.63 -37.10
CA CYS A 17 -22.41 52.28 -38.17
C CYS A 17 -22.17 50.98 -38.97
N ALA A 18 -21.00 50.35 -38.97
CA ALA A 18 -20.70 49.41 -40.07
C ALA A 18 -20.19 48.00 -39.67
N LYS A 19 -20.60 47.46 -38.52
CA LYS A 19 -20.45 46.00 -38.28
C LYS A 19 -21.56 45.37 -37.44
N ARG A 20 -22.78 45.93 -37.50
CA ARG A 20 -24.01 45.19 -37.18
C ARG A 20 -24.34 44.27 -38.35
N LYS A 21 -23.70 43.09 -38.45
CA LYS A 21 -24.20 41.97 -39.31
C LYS A 21 -23.45 40.63 -39.16
N SER A 22 -22.40 40.56 -38.36
CA SER A 22 -21.59 39.33 -38.19
C SER A 22 -21.65 38.73 -36.78
N LEU A 23 -22.80 38.83 -36.12
CA LEU A 23 -23.04 38.28 -34.77
C LEU A 23 -24.39 37.54 -34.67
N LYS A 24 -25.02 37.22 -35.81
CA LYS A 24 -26.39 36.68 -35.87
C LYS A 24 -26.50 35.23 -36.37
N GLU A 25 -25.39 34.48 -36.46
CA GLU A 25 -25.38 33.16 -37.10
C GLU A 25 -24.66 32.05 -36.30
N LYS A 26 -24.46 32.23 -34.99
CA LYS A 26 -23.93 31.13 -34.13
C LYS A 26 -24.74 30.85 -32.86
N ASN A 27 -25.85 31.55 -32.63
CA ASN A 27 -26.63 31.45 -31.39
C ASN A 27 -27.94 30.63 -31.49
N GLU A 28 -28.13 29.83 -32.54
CA GLU A 28 -29.32 28.97 -32.68
C GLU A 28 -28.99 27.48 -32.85
N ILE A 29 -28.10 26.94 -32.00
CA ILE A 29 -27.80 25.48 -31.95
C ILE A 29 -28.01 24.89 -30.53
N TRP A 30 -28.61 25.63 -29.59
CA TRP A 30 -28.89 25.13 -28.22
C TRP A 30 -30.35 25.27 -27.78
N LYS A 31 -31.29 24.84 -28.62
CA LYS A 31 -32.68 24.56 -28.20
C LYS A 31 -33.09 23.11 -28.47
N GLY A 32 -32.33 22.18 -27.89
CA GLY A 32 -32.78 20.81 -27.64
C GLY A 32 -33.00 20.64 -26.14
N GLY A 33 -34.23 20.79 -25.68
CA GLY A 33 -34.59 20.58 -24.27
C GLY A 33 -34.28 19.15 -23.85
N ILE A 34 -33.26 18.99 -23.01
CA ILE A 34 -32.96 17.75 -22.31
C ILE A 34 -34.10 17.53 -21.31
N LYS A 35 -35.10 16.73 -21.70
CA LYS A 35 -36.13 16.22 -20.79
C LYS A 35 -35.43 15.41 -19.70
N MET A 36 -35.31 16.04 -18.54
CA MET A 36 -34.87 15.47 -17.29
C MET A 36 -35.69 14.21 -16.96
N LYS A 37 -35.17 13.04 -17.34
CA LYS A 37 -35.68 11.74 -16.92
C LYS A 37 -34.55 11.03 -16.17
N ARG A 38 -34.69 11.01 -14.84
CA ARG A 38 -34.02 10.09 -13.91
C ARG A 38 -32.48 10.18 -13.82
N ILE A 39 -31.93 11.40 -13.74
CA ILE A 39 -30.49 11.62 -13.42
C ILE A 39 -30.23 11.54 -11.89
N GLY A 40 -31.25 11.21 -11.08
CA GLY A 40 -31.11 10.96 -9.64
C GLY A 40 -30.49 9.59 -9.26
N LEU A 41 -30.12 8.75 -10.24
CA LEU A 41 -29.65 7.38 -10.00
C LEU A 41 -28.21 7.11 -10.46
N SER A 42 -27.40 8.15 -10.69
CA SER A 42 -26.01 7.99 -11.14
C SER A 42 -24.96 8.46 -10.13
N ILE A 43 -25.36 9.25 -9.12
CA ILE A 43 -24.47 9.67 -8.03
C ILE A 43 -24.40 8.58 -6.94
N LEU A 44 -25.46 7.79 -6.76
CA LEU A 44 -25.51 6.70 -5.78
C LEU A 44 -24.58 5.51 -6.13
N THR A 45 -24.32 5.28 -7.41
CA THR A 45 -23.44 4.19 -7.87
C THR A 45 -21.96 4.52 -7.76
N LEU A 46 -21.57 5.81 -7.72
CA LEU A 46 -20.15 6.20 -7.57
C LEU A 46 -19.65 6.03 -6.12
N ILE A 47 -20.56 6.07 -5.14
CA ILE A 47 -20.26 5.86 -3.72
C ILE A 47 -20.29 4.36 -3.36
N LEU A 48 -20.94 3.52 -4.17
CA LEU A 48 -21.04 2.07 -3.95
C LEU A 48 -19.79 1.27 -4.41
N GLY A 49 -18.71 1.95 -4.80
CA GLY A 49 -17.44 1.32 -5.19
C GLY A 49 -16.36 1.34 -4.11
N THR A 50 -16.54 2.09 -3.02
CA THR A 50 -15.48 2.27 -2.00
C THR A 50 -15.48 1.22 -0.90
N ALA A 51 -16.53 0.41 -0.76
CA ALA A 51 -16.59 -0.63 0.28
C ALA A 51 -15.73 -1.87 -0.02
N ALA A 52 -15.14 -1.98 -1.21
CA ALA A 52 -14.23 -3.09 -1.54
C ALA A 52 -12.76 -2.84 -1.15
N PHE A 53 -12.41 -1.61 -0.73
CA PHE A 53 -11.27 -1.43 0.16
C PHE A 53 -11.71 -1.80 1.58
N VAL A 54 -12.07 -3.08 1.73
CA VAL A 54 -11.69 -3.82 2.93
C VAL A 54 -10.18 -3.64 2.96
N HIS A 55 -9.73 -2.61 3.67
CA HIS A 55 -8.39 -2.62 4.19
C HIS A 55 -8.37 -3.92 4.96
N ALA A 56 -7.63 -4.88 4.44
CA ALA A 56 -7.16 -5.95 5.28
C ALA A 56 -6.38 -5.23 6.37
N GLU A 57 -7.05 -4.90 7.47
CA GLU A 57 -6.43 -4.88 8.78
C GLU A 57 -5.93 -6.32 8.97
N VAL A 58 -4.84 -6.65 8.29
CA VAL A 58 -4.07 -7.83 8.60
C VAL A 58 -3.53 -7.49 9.97
N GLU A 59 -4.26 -7.91 11.00
CA GLU A 59 -3.71 -8.02 12.33
C GLU A 59 -2.40 -8.77 12.19
N GLY A 60 -1.31 -8.03 12.37
CA GLY A 60 -0.03 -8.45 11.83
C GLY A 60 0.38 -9.84 12.31
N GLU A 61 0.40 -10.79 11.37
CA GLU A 61 0.80 -12.17 11.62
C GLU A 61 2.31 -12.23 11.86
N ILE A 62 2.72 -13.18 12.71
CA ILE A 62 4.08 -13.42 13.13
C ILE A 62 4.53 -14.74 12.53
N ALA A 63 5.55 -14.72 11.67
CA ALA A 63 6.20 -15.93 11.18
C ALA A 63 7.42 -16.26 12.02
N ILE A 64 7.53 -17.51 12.49
CA ILE A 64 8.71 -18.01 13.19
C ILE A 64 9.36 -19.10 12.34
N ALA A 65 10.64 -18.91 12.02
CA ALA A 65 11.43 -19.86 11.26
C ALA A 65 11.90 -21.00 12.16
N VAL A 66 11.52 -22.25 11.84
CA VAL A 66 11.77 -23.41 12.70
C VAL A 66 12.35 -24.59 11.93
N GLU A 67 13.05 -25.47 12.66
CA GLU A 67 13.62 -26.69 12.06
C GLU A 67 12.60 -27.83 11.92
N GLY A 68 11.56 -27.83 12.74
CA GLY A 68 10.51 -28.86 12.76
C GLY A 68 9.11 -28.28 12.63
N LYS A 69 8.15 -29.10 12.19
CA LYS A 69 6.73 -28.70 12.05
C LYS A 69 6.01 -28.44 13.38
N THR A 70 6.68 -28.67 14.51
CA THR A 70 6.09 -28.59 15.84
C THR A 70 6.35 -27.21 16.47
N PRO A 71 5.40 -26.66 17.25
CA PRO A 71 5.58 -25.38 17.94
C PRO A 71 6.67 -25.44 19.02
N ALA A 72 7.01 -26.64 19.51
CA ALA A 72 8.12 -26.88 20.43
C ALA A 72 9.49 -27.00 19.72
N ALA A 73 9.53 -26.89 18.38
CA ALA A 73 10.78 -26.96 17.64
C ALA A 73 11.69 -25.76 17.93
N GLU A 74 12.98 -25.96 17.71
CA GLU A 74 13.96 -24.88 17.79
C GLU A 74 13.83 -23.93 16.61
N VAL A 75 14.08 -22.66 16.90
CA VAL A 75 14.19 -21.60 15.89
C VAL A 75 15.41 -21.89 15.04
N SER A 76 15.20 -21.90 13.73
CA SER A 76 16.28 -22.20 12.79
C SER A 76 17.30 -21.07 12.79
N GLN A 77 18.59 -21.43 12.76
CA GLN A 77 19.66 -20.45 12.72
C GLN A 77 19.62 -19.58 11.46
N ALA A 78 19.22 -20.11 10.31
CA ALA A 78 19.27 -19.37 9.05
C ALA A 78 17.87 -19.16 8.46
N ALA A 79 17.31 -17.96 8.60
CA ALA A 79 15.95 -17.62 8.18
C ALA A 79 15.66 -17.96 6.70
N GLY A 80 16.62 -17.71 5.81
CA GLY A 80 16.45 -17.96 4.38
C GLY A 80 16.51 -19.43 3.98
N ARG A 81 16.99 -20.33 4.85
CA ARG A 81 17.16 -21.77 4.56
C ARG A 81 16.39 -22.66 5.53
N SER A 82 15.57 -22.07 6.39
CA SER A 82 14.73 -22.79 7.33
C SER A 82 13.78 -23.71 6.58
N PRO A 83 13.56 -24.95 7.05
CA PRO A 83 12.67 -25.88 6.39
C PRO A 83 11.19 -25.51 6.55
N TYR A 84 10.81 -24.91 7.69
CA TYR A 84 9.43 -24.56 7.99
C TYR A 84 9.30 -23.15 8.59
N PHE A 85 8.13 -22.54 8.36
CA PHE A 85 7.70 -21.30 9.00
C PHE A 85 6.36 -21.53 9.68
N LEU A 86 6.30 -21.24 10.97
CA LEU A 86 5.06 -21.28 11.75
C LEU A 86 4.45 -19.89 11.76
N ILE A 87 3.23 -19.76 11.29
CA ILE A 87 2.48 -18.52 11.28
C ILE A 87 1.60 -18.45 12.50
N PHE A 88 1.81 -17.43 13.32
CA PHE A 88 1.06 -17.17 14.53
C PHE A 88 0.25 -15.88 14.39
N ASP A 89 -0.93 -15.90 14.98
CA ASP A 89 -1.71 -14.71 15.23
C ASP A 89 -1.08 -13.84 16.35
N ARG A 90 -1.50 -12.58 16.45
CA ARG A 90 -1.22 -11.67 17.58
C ARG A 90 -1.63 -12.24 18.94
N SER A 91 -2.55 -13.19 18.98
CA SER A 91 -2.94 -13.90 20.20
C SER A 91 -1.96 -15.01 20.61
N GLY A 92 -0.96 -15.32 19.77
CA GLY A 92 -0.05 -16.45 19.96
C GLY A 92 -0.65 -17.80 19.55
N ARG A 93 -1.73 -17.81 18.77
CA ARG A 93 -2.34 -19.03 18.23
C ARG A 93 -1.67 -19.38 16.91
N LEU A 94 -1.24 -20.63 16.75
CA LEU A 94 -0.73 -21.13 15.47
C LEU A 94 -1.87 -21.20 14.46
N LEU A 95 -1.73 -20.47 13.36
CA LEU A 95 -2.70 -20.44 12.25
C LEU A 95 -2.33 -21.46 11.18
N GLU A 96 -1.09 -21.39 10.68
CA GLU A 96 -0.64 -22.20 9.55
C GLU A 96 0.83 -22.60 9.74
N THR A 97 1.19 -23.79 9.25
CA THR A 97 2.59 -24.21 9.12
C THR A 97 2.94 -24.24 7.64
N LEU A 98 3.87 -23.40 7.22
CA LEU A 98 4.35 -23.29 5.85
C LEU A 98 5.66 -24.05 5.70
N GLU A 99 5.79 -24.85 4.65
CA GLU A 99 7.07 -25.40 4.23
C GLU A 99 7.80 -24.42 3.33
N ASN A 100 9.12 -24.39 3.38
CA ASN A 100 9.92 -23.51 2.53
C ASN A 100 10.26 -24.17 1.19
N PRO A 101 9.58 -23.82 0.07
CA PRO A 101 9.94 -24.36 -1.25
C PRO A 101 11.30 -23.85 -1.73
N HIS A 102 11.77 -22.72 -1.21
CA HIS A 102 13.01 -22.05 -1.60
C HIS A 102 14.23 -22.51 -0.80
N ARG A 103 14.11 -23.58 0.01
CA ARG A 103 15.24 -24.15 0.80
C ARG A 103 16.43 -24.52 -0.07
N SER A 104 16.19 -25.01 -1.29
CA SER A 104 17.22 -25.44 -2.24
C SER A 104 17.79 -24.30 -3.10
N ASP A 105 17.26 -23.08 -2.98
CA ASP A 105 17.69 -21.96 -3.81
C ASP A 105 19.06 -21.43 -3.34
N ARG A 106 20.09 -21.68 -4.16
CA ARG A 106 21.48 -21.37 -3.78
C ARG A 106 21.80 -19.87 -3.61
N ARG A 107 21.12 -18.98 -4.34
CA ARG A 107 21.49 -17.54 -4.43
C ARG A 107 20.39 -16.57 -4.01
N ARG A 108 19.14 -17.00 -3.85
CA ARG A 108 17.99 -16.10 -3.61
C ARG A 108 16.97 -16.63 -2.62
N SER A 109 17.34 -17.59 -1.77
CA SER A 109 16.39 -18.18 -0.82
C SER A 109 15.80 -17.15 0.15
N GLY A 110 16.60 -16.21 0.67
CA GLY A 110 16.14 -15.16 1.59
C GLY A 110 15.05 -14.24 1.02
N PRO A 111 15.32 -13.46 -0.05
CA PRO A 111 14.32 -12.57 -0.63
C PRO A 111 13.06 -13.30 -1.14
N SER A 112 13.20 -14.50 -1.69
CA SER A 112 12.05 -15.29 -2.15
C SER A 112 11.14 -15.72 -0.99
N VAL A 113 11.73 -16.12 0.14
CA VAL A 113 10.99 -16.44 1.37
C VAL A 113 10.25 -15.21 1.88
N VAL A 114 10.91 -14.04 1.93
CA VAL A 114 10.27 -12.80 2.39
C VAL A 114 9.09 -12.44 1.50
N ALA A 115 9.25 -12.49 0.18
CA ALA A 115 8.16 -12.22 -0.76
C ALA A 115 7.01 -13.22 -0.62
N PHE A 116 7.31 -14.49 -0.32
CA PHE A 116 6.31 -15.51 -0.06
C PHE A 116 5.52 -15.24 1.24
N LEU A 117 6.22 -14.86 2.32
CA LEU A 117 5.61 -14.52 3.60
C LEU A 117 4.81 -13.20 3.52
N ALA A 118 5.30 -12.20 2.78
CA ALA A 118 4.61 -10.94 2.53
C ALA A 118 3.25 -11.18 1.86
N ARG A 119 3.21 -12.06 0.85
CA ARG A 119 1.96 -12.46 0.16
C ARG A 119 0.97 -13.17 1.06
N LYS A 120 1.45 -13.81 2.14
CA LYS A 120 0.61 -14.47 3.14
C LYS A 120 0.01 -13.49 4.15
N GLY A 121 0.52 -12.26 4.24
CA GLY A 121 0.08 -11.27 5.23
C GLY A 121 1.00 -11.20 6.46
N VAL A 122 2.16 -11.84 6.42
CA VAL A 122 3.12 -11.77 7.52
C VAL A 122 3.71 -10.37 7.62
N THR A 123 3.64 -9.80 8.82
CA THR A 123 4.19 -8.47 9.12
C THR A 123 5.43 -8.51 9.99
N PHE A 124 5.69 -9.65 10.64
CA PHE A 124 6.80 -9.81 11.56
C PHE A 124 7.43 -11.19 11.41
N ILE A 125 8.76 -11.26 11.34
CA ILE A 125 9.50 -12.51 11.16
C ILE A 125 10.49 -12.70 12.31
N SER A 126 10.48 -13.87 12.94
CA SER A 126 11.49 -14.28 13.90
C SER A 126 12.32 -15.45 13.39
N ALA A 127 13.64 -15.31 13.49
CA ALA A 127 14.61 -16.34 13.13
C ALA A 127 15.92 -16.11 13.88
N GLY A 128 16.89 -17.03 13.78
CA GLY A 128 18.21 -16.83 14.37
C GLY A 128 18.98 -15.70 13.68
N GLU A 129 19.31 -15.90 12.40
CA GLU A 129 20.17 -15.02 11.62
C GLU A 129 19.49 -14.61 10.31
N PHE A 130 19.59 -13.32 9.99
CA PHE A 130 19.13 -12.76 8.73
C PHE A 130 20.30 -12.29 7.86
N GLY A 131 20.35 -12.78 6.62
CA GLY A 131 21.32 -12.28 5.64
C GLY A 131 20.94 -10.90 5.09
N GLU A 132 21.93 -10.13 4.64
CA GLU A 132 21.75 -8.76 4.12
C GLU A 132 20.68 -8.64 3.03
N ASN A 133 20.67 -9.58 2.08
CA ASN A 133 19.67 -9.63 1.01
C ASN A 133 18.25 -9.83 1.54
N MET A 134 18.11 -10.60 2.61
CA MET A 134 16.82 -10.87 3.24
C MET A 134 16.33 -9.63 4.01
N LEU A 135 17.21 -8.99 4.77
CA LEU A 135 16.92 -7.73 5.46
C LEU A 135 16.51 -6.63 4.48
N GLN A 136 17.17 -6.54 3.32
CA GLN A 136 16.78 -5.60 2.28
C GLN A 136 15.37 -5.89 1.74
N ALA A 137 15.02 -7.16 1.51
CA ALA A 137 13.69 -7.54 1.09
C ALA A 137 12.63 -7.20 2.17
N MET A 138 12.93 -7.46 3.45
CA MET A 138 12.02 -7.12 4.55
C MET A 138 11.78 -5.62 4.65
N ARG A 139 12.83 -4.80 4.52
CA ARG A 139 12.70 -3.33 4.49
C ARG A 139 11.82 -2.85 3.33
N ASN A 140 11.93 -3.49 2.17
CA ASN A 140 11.13 -3.13 1.00
C ASN A 140 9.65 -3.49 1.19
N GLU A 141 9.35 -4.61 1.85
CA GLU A 141 7.98 -5.07 2.14
C GLU A 141 7.39 -4.46 3.43
N GLY A 142 8.19 -3.72 4.22
CA GLY A 142 7.77 -3.15 5.50
C GLY A 142 7.58 -4.19 6.62
N ILE A 143 8.29 -5.31 6.53
CA ILE A 143 8.20 -6.42 7.50
C ILE A 143 9.21 -6.20 8.64
N GLY A 144 8.73 -6.29 9.88
CA GLY A 144 9.56 -6.27 11.08
C GLY A 144 10.30 -7.60 11.27
N TYR A 145 11.44 -7.56 11.95
CA TYR A 145 12.22 -8.76 12.24
C TYR A 145 12.73 -8.79 13.68
N LEU A 146 12.93 -10.00 14.20
CA LEU A 146 13.54 -10.25 15.50
C LEU A 146 14.50 -11.44 15.41
N GLU A 147 15.74 -11.19 15.80
CA GLU A 147 16.76 -12.22 15.94
C GLU A 147 16.57 -12.92 17.29
N PHE A 148 16.29 -14.22 17.24
CA PHE A 148 16.10 -15.05 18.43
C PHE A 148 16.71 -16.43 18.24
N HIS A 149 17.43 -16.89 19.27
CA HIS A 149 18.00 -18.22 19.33
C HIS A 149 17.37 -18.97 20.50
N GLY A 150 16.81 -20.15 20.24
CA GLY A 150 16.16 -20.96 21.26
C GLY A 150 14.91 -21.65 20.72
N ARG A 151 13.90 -21.83 21.57
CA ARG A 151 12.63 -22.47 21.20
C ARG A 151 11.66 -21.47 20.58
N ALA A 152 10.85 -21.94 19.63
CA ALA A 152 9.85 -21.09 18.97
C ALA A 152 8.82 -20.50 19.94
N GLU A 153 8.45 -21.23 20.99
CA GLU A 153 7.56 -20.73 22.05
C GLU A 153 8.12 -19.51 22.79
N ASP A 154 9.44 -19.48 23.02
CA ASP A 154 10.08 -18.41 23.77
C ASP A 154 10.26 -17.17 22.89
N ALA A 155 10.56 -17.36 21.60
CA ALA A 155 10.53 -16.31 20.59
C ALA A 155 9.14 -15.64 20.53
N LEU A 156 8.08 -16.45 20.49
CA LEU A 156 6.71 -15.97 20.47
C LEU A 156 6.37 -15.16 21.73
N LYS A 157 6.71 -15.67 22.92
CA LYS A 157 6.49 -14.93 24.18
C LYS A 157 7.18 -13.57 24.17
N GLN A 158 8.41 -13.49 23.66
CA GLN A 158 9.15 -12.23 23.59
C GLN A 158 8.49 -11.22 22.65
N ILE A 159 8.01 -11.67 21.48
CA ILE A 159 7.30 -10.82 20.52
C ILE A 159 5.99 -10.31 21.12
N LEU A 160 5.24 -11.19 21.78
CA LEU A 160 3.98 -10.84 22.45
C LEU A 160 4.19 -9.89 23.63
N ALA A 161 5.26 -10.08 24.42
CA ALA A 161 5.62 -9.17 25.51
C ALA A 161 5.91 -7.77 24.96
N SER A 162 6.76 -7.69 23.91
CA SER A 162 7.14 -6.42 23.28
C SER A 162 5.94 -5.66 22.70
N LYS A 163 4.93 -6.37 22.16
CA LYS A 163 3.72 -5.75 21.59
C LYS A 163 2.71 -5.26 22.63
N ARG A 164 2.74 -5.76 23.87
CA ARG A 164 1.80 -5.36 24.94
C ARG A 164 2.19 -4.08 25.66
N GLU A 165 3.44 -3.66 25.51
CA GLU A 165 4.00 -2.47 26.18
C GLU A 165 3.92 -1.19 25.32
N SER A 166 3.36 -1.27 24.11
CA SER A 166 3.16 -0.12 23.19
C SER A 166 1.71 0.31 23.07
#